data_AF-A0A0K1P742-F1
#
_entry.id   AF-A0A0K1P742-F1
#
_cell.length_a   1.000
_cell.length_b   1.000
_cell.length_c   1.000
_cell.angle_alpha   90.00
_cell.angle_beta   90.00
_cell.angle_gamma   90.00
#
_symmetry.space_group_name_H-M   'P 1'
#
loop_
_entity.id
_entity.type
_entity.pdbx_description
1 polymer ?
#
loop_
_entity_poly.entity_id
_entity_poly.type
_entity_poly.pdbx_seq_one_letter_code
_entity_poly.pdbx_strand_id
1 'polypeptide(L)'
;MKKSWIMMLTTSLILLVVAVIGYALPDFKYKNSSSMMYNYYGGGNSFPGTTANVSLWLELLISMAVISAVISIFVLIMAYVYENTTYNKYAIFAQIPFVFIAFFSGIMLLAAGCLNLGSVNQSDKLAPILILTFINIGYFGVVGAAITTGIVEYKTNSLK
;
A
#
# COMPACT_ATOMS: atom_id res chain seq x y z
N MET A 1 3.46 15.81 15.39
CA MET A 1 2.20 15.30 14.80
C MET A 1 1.97 15.82 13.37
N LYS A 2 1.91 17.14 13.13
CA LYS A 2 1.65 17.70 11.78
C LYS A 2 2.63 17.19 10.71
N LYS A 3 3.93 17.18 11.02
CA LYS A 3 4.98 16.66 10.13
C LYS A 3 4.79 15.18 9.77
N SER A 4 4.39 14.35 10.75
CA SER A 4 4.12 12.92 10.53
C SER A 4 2.94 12.71 9.59
N TRP A 5 1.87 13.49 9.73
CA TRP A 5 0.70 13.41 8.85
C TRP A 5 0.96 13.91 7.43
N ILE A 6 1.78 14.96 7.28
CA ILE A 6 2.27 15.39 5.96
C ILE A 6 3.06 14.26 5.30
N MET A 7 3.96 13.61 6.04
CA MET A 7 4.74 12.49 5.54
C MET A 7 3.84 11.31 5.12
N MET A 8 2.85 10.94 5.95
CA MET A 8 1.87 9.90 5.61
C MET A 8 1.13 10.25 4.32
N LEU A 9 0.61 11.47 4.19
CA LEU A 9 -0.09 11.94 2.99
C LEU A 9 0.81 11.82 1.74
N THR A 10 2.03 12.37 1.80
CA THR A 10 2.97 12.32 0.66
C THR A 10 3.28 10.88 0.26
N THR A 11 3.54 9.99 1.23
CA THR A 11 3.81 8.59 0.91
C THR A 11 2.61 7.83 0.35
N SER A 12 1.39 8.10 0.82
CA SER A 12 0.18 7.51 0.26
C SER A 12 -0.10 8.00 -1.15
N LEU A 13 0.16 9.27 -1.46
CA LEU A 13 0.05 9.78 -2.83
C LEU A 13 1.09 9.17 -3.78
N ILE A 14 2.34 9.01 -3.34
CA ILE A 14 3.38 8.35 -4.12
C ILE A 14 2.98 6.89 -4.40
N LEU A 15 2.56 6.15 -3.36
CA LEU A 15 2.10 4.77 -3.52
C LEU A 15 0.92 4.69 -4.49
N LEU A 16 -0.05 5.60 -4.38
CA LEU A 16 -1.21 5.65 -5.27
C LEU A 16 -0.79 5.81 -6.73
N VAL A 17 0.05 6.81 -7.04
CA VAL A 17 0.51 7.08 -8.41
C VAL A 17 1.22 5.85 -8.98
N VAL A 18 2.13 5.25 -8.21
CA VAL A 18 2.90 4.09 -8.66
C VAL A 18 2.01 2.87 -8.85
N ALA A 19 1.08 2.60 -7.93
CA ALA A 19 0.16 1.47 -8.02
C ALA A 19 -0.80 1.62 -9.22
N VAL A 20 -1.29 2.84 -9.48
CA VAL A 20 -2.13 3.14 -10.66
C VAL A 20 -1.34 2.98 -11.95
N ILE A 21 -0.10 3.47 -12.02
CA ILE A 21 0.77 3.26 -13.19
C ILE A 21 1.00 1.77 -13.41
N GLY A 22 1.33 1.01 -12.35
CA GLY A 22 1.51 -0.44 -12.41
C GLY A 22 0.27 -1.18 -12.90
N TYR A 23 -0.91 -0.77 -12.44
CA TYR A 23 -2.20 -1.33 -12.88
C TYR A 23 -2.55 -0.96 -14.33
N ALA A 24 -2.19 0.25 -14.77
CA ALA A 24 -2.48 0.76 -16.10
C ALA A 24 -1.57 0.19 -17.21
N LEU A 25 -0.46 -0.47 -16.85
CA LEU A 25 0.44 -1.10 -17.82
C LEU A 25 -0.28 -2.21 -18.59
N PRO A 26 -0.13 -2.27 -19.94
CA PRO A 26 -0.90 -3.17 -20.81
C PRO A 26 -0.72 -4.65 -20.47
N ASP A 27 0.40 -5.04 -19.88
CA ASP A 27 0.65 -6.40 -19.41
C ASP A 27 -0.21 -6.84 -18.21
N PHE A 28 -0.72 -5.88 -17.42
CA PHE A 28 -1.61 -6.11 -16.28
C PHE A 28 -3.07 -5.76 -16.58
N LYS A 29 -3.30 -4.93 -17.60
CA LYS A 29 -4.61 -4.35 -17.93
C LYS A 29 -5.61 -5.34 -18.55
N TYR A 30 -5.16 -6.47 -19.13
CA TYR A 30 -6.02 -7.30 -20.00
C TYR A 30 -5.81 -8.82 -19.92
N LYS A 31 -5.68 -9.41 -18.73
CA LYS A 31 -5.82 -10.87 -18.59
C LYS A 31 -6.87 -11.25 -17.54
N ASN A 32 -8.11 -11.36 -18.01
CA ASN A 32 -9.28 -11.99 -17.38
C ASN A 32 -10.06 -11.18 -16.33
N SER A 33 -10.73 -10.12 -16.80
CA SER A 33 -11.76 -9.36 -16.08
C SER A 33 -13.12 -10.06 -15.98
N SER A 34 -13.16 -11.35 -15.72
CA SER A 34 -14.39 -12.07 -15.37
C SER A 34 -14.17 -12.89 -14.11
N SER A 35 -14.28 -12.19 -12.97
CA SER A 35 -14.33 -12.73 -11.59
C SER A 35 -13.03 -13.32 -11.02
N MET A 36 -11.92 -12.58 -11.07
CA MET A 36 -10.67 -12.95 -10.38
C MET A 36 -10.86 -13.33 -8.90
N MET A 37 -11.74 -12.61 -8.19
CA MET A 37 -12.04 -12.90 -6.78
C MET A 37 -12.77 -14.24 -6.60
N TYR A 38 -13.66 -14.59 -7.54
CA TYR A 38 -14.43 -15.84 -7.50
C TYR A 38 -13.57 -17.07 -7.85
N ASN A 39 -12.65 -16.95 -8.81
CA ASN A 39 -11.68 -18.00 -9.14
C ASN A 39 -10.62 -18.22 -8.06
N TYR A 40 -10.28 -17.19 -7.27
CA TYR A 40 -9.39 -17.32 -6.11
C TYR A 40 -10.03 -18.14 -4.98
N TYR A 41 -11.29 -17.86 -4.63
CA TYR A 41 -12.03 -18.65 -3.64
C TYR A 41 -12.53 -20.01 -4.17
N GLY A 42 -12.64 -20.17 -5.48
CA GLY A 42 -13.04 -21.42 -6.15
C GLY A 42 -11.94 -22.49 -6.30
N GLY A 43 -10.74 -22.26 -5.77
CA GLY A 43 -9.66 -23.26 -5.73
C GLY A 43 -8.87 -23.45 -7.03
N GLY A 44 -9.08 -22.61 -8.05
CA GLY A 44 -8.39 -22.73 -9.35
C GLY A 44 -6.97 -22.15 -9.40
N ASN A 45 -6.56 -21.37 -8.40
CA ASN A 45 -5.25 -20.73 -8.34
C ASN A 45 -4.52 -21.08 -7.04
N SER A 46 -3.41 -21.81 -7.14
CA SER A 46 -2.49 -22.03 -6.02
C SER A 46 -1.71 -20.74 -5.71
N PHE A 47 -1.83 -20.25 -4.49
CA PHE A 47 -1.00 -19.17 -3.94
C PHE A 47 0.49 -19.59 -3.99
N PRO A 48 1.45 -18.81 -4.54
CA PRO A 48 1.40 -17.48 -5.16
C PRO A 48 1.72 -17.51 -6.68
N GLY A 49 1.13 -18.43 -7.44
CA GLY A 49 1.67 -18.85 -8.74
C GLY A 49 1.22 -18.10 -10.00
N THR A 50 0.24 -17.20 -9.96
CA THR A 50 -0.34 -16.63 -11.21
C THR A 50 -0.38 -15.10 -11.22
N THR A 51 -0.11 -14.51 -12.39
CA THR A 51 -0.20 -13.05 -12.65
C THR A 51 -1.57 -12.46 -12.35
N ALA A 52 -2.62 -13.29 -12.33
CA ALA A 52 -3.98 -12.90 -11.94
C ALA A 52 -4.09 -12.50 -10.45
N ASN A 53 -3.18 -12.96 -9.60
CA ASN A 53 -3.15 -12.53 -8.19
C ASN A 53 -2.50 -11.15 -8.04
N VAL A 54 -1.62 -10.75 -8.96
CA VAL A 54 -0.88 -9.47 -8.89
C VAL A 54 -1.82 -8.26 -9.03
N SER A 55 -2.81 -8.33 -9.92
CA SER A 55 -3.83 -7.29 -10.09
C SER A 55 -4.67 -7.10 -8.82
N LEU A 56 -5.06 -8.19 -8.13
CA LEU A 56 -5.77 -8.09 -6.84
C LEU A 56 -4.93 -7.35 -5.78
N TRP A 57 -3.62 -7.63 -5.71
CA TRP A 57 -2.73 -6.91 -4.80
C TRP A 57 -2.56 -5.44 -5.19
N LEU A 58 -2.53 -5.12 -6.48
CA LEU A 58 -2.48 -3.74 -6.97
C LEU A 58 -3.77 -2.97 -6.65
N GLU A 59 -4.94 -3.57 -6.86
CA GLU A 59 -6.24 -2.97 -6.50
C GLU A 59 -6.34 -2.71 -4.99
N LEU A 60 -5.86 -3.65 -4.18
CA LEU A 60 -5.79 -3.51 -2.72
C LEU A 60 -4.86 -2.36 -2.31
N LEU A 61 -3.69 -2.24 -2.95
CA LEU A 61 -2.75 -1.14 -2.71
C LEU A 61 -3.33 0.22 -3.11
N ILE A 62 -4.02 0.31 -4.26
CA ILE A 62 -4.71 1.52 -4.70
C ILE A 62 -5.77 1.93 -3.67
N SER A 63 -6.62 0.98 -3.27
CA SER A 63 -7.72 1.22 -2.32
C SER A 63 -7.18 1.73 -0.97
N MET A 64 -6.13 1.07 -0.46
CA MET A 64 -5.47 1.47 0.79
C MET A 64 -4.80 2.84 0.69
N ALA A 65 -4.10 3.12 -0.42
CA ALA A 65 -3.43 4.39 -0.64
C ALA A 65 -4.43 5.56 -0.67
N VAL A 66 -5.58 5.37 -1.33
CA VAL A 66 -6.69 6.34 -1.33
C VAL A 66 -7.23 6.56 0.07
N ILE A 67 -7.58 5.50 0.80
CA ILE A 67 -8.13 5.63 2.16
C ILE A 67 -7.13 6.33 3.08
N SER A 68 -5.85 5.96 3.02
CA SER A 68 -4.81 6.58 3.83
C SER A 68 -4.62 8.07 3.51
N ALA A 69 -4.65 8.44 2.22
CA ALA A 69 -4.58 9.83 1.82
C ALA A 69 -5.77 10.64 2.35
N VAL A 70 -7.00 10.10 2.28
CA VAL A 70 -8.21 10.74 2.80
C VAL A 70 -8.12 10.95 4.31
N ILE A 71 -7.73 9.92 5.07
CA ILE A 71 -7.53 10.03 6.53
C ILE A 71 -6.49 11.11 6.84
N SER A 72 -5.37 11.12 6.11
CA SER A 72 -4.29 12.10 6.34
C SER A 72 -4.75 13.53 6.04
N ILE A 73 -5.51 13.75 4.96
CA ILE A 73 -6.11 15.05 4.64
C ILE A 73 -7.07 15.49 5.74
N PHE A 74 -7.99 14.62 6.17
CA PHE A 74 -8.94 14.92 7.23
C PHE A 74 -8.24 15.35 8.51
N VAL A 75 -7.23 14.59 8.95
CA VAL A 75 -6.48 14.89 10.17
C VAL A 75 -5.70 16.19 10.03
N LEU A 76 -5.09 16.45 8.88
CA LEU A 76 -4.40 17.71 8.61
C LEU A 76 -5.37 18.89 8.68
N ILE A 77 -6.55 18.81 8.07
CA ILE A 77 -7.56 19.88 8.13
C ILE A 77 -7.98 20.13 9.58
N MET A 78 -8.32 19.08 10.35
CA MET A 78 -8.71 19.23 11.75
C MET A 78 -7.60 19.85 12.60
N ALA A 79 -6.33 19.52 12.34
CA ALA A 79 -5.19 20.04 13.07
C ALA A 79 -4.72 21.44 12.62
N TYR A 80 -4.96 21.83 11.37
CA TYR A 80 -4.53 23.13 10.81
C TYR A 80 -5.62 24.20 10.85
N VAL A 81 -6.86 23.84 10.53
CA VAL A 81 -7.98 24.79 10.44
C VAL A 81 -8.69 24.93 11.79
N TYR A 82 -8.89 23.81 12.48
CA TYR A 82 -9.70 23.76 13.70
C TYR A 82 -8.87 23.59 14.98
N GLU A 83 -7.54 23.53 14.85
CA GLU A 83 -6.59 23.27 15.95
C GLU A 83 -6.97 22.06 16.84
N ASN A 84 -7.72 21.11 16.29
CA ASN A 84 -8.29 20.00 17.01
C ASN A 84 -7.48 18.72 16.75
N THR A 85 -6.85 18.21 17.80
CA THR A 85 -5.99 17.01 17.73
C THR A 85 -6.66 15.73 18.22
N THR A 86 -7.94 15.78 18.58
CA THR A 86 -8.69 14.66 19.20
C THR A 86 -8.65 13.39 18.34
N TYR A 87 -8.74 13.55 17.02
CA TYR A 87 -8.84 12.43 16.07
C TYR A 87 -7.51 11.74 15.79
N ASN A 88 -6.38 12.35 16.16
CA ASN A 88 -5.05 11.85 15.83
C ASN A 88 -4.81 10.42 16.31
N LYS A 89 -5.26 10.10 17.53
CA LYS A 89 -5.11 8.77 18.13
C LYS A 89 -5.80 7.71 17.27
N TYR A 90 -7.08 7.92 16.99
CA TYR A 90 -7.89 6.98 16.22
C TYR A 90 -7.36 6.82 14.80
N ALA A 91 -6.93 7.92 14.19
CA ALA A 91 -6.34 7.90 12.86
C ALA A 91 -5.02 7.10 12.83
N ILE A 92 -4.16 7.20 13.86
CA ILE A 92 -2.93 6.39 13.95
C ILE A 92 -3.26 4.90 14.07
N PHE A 93 -4.24 4.53 14.91
CA PHE A 93 -4.66 3.12 15.04
C PHE A 93 -5.28 2.57 13.75
N ALA A 94 -6.05 3.39 13.01
CA ALA A 94 -6.63 3.00 11.73
C ALA A 94 -5.59 2.73 10.63
N GLN A 95 -4.37 3.26 10.79
CA GLN A 95 -3.27 3.11 9.82
C GLN A 95 -2.45 1.82 10.04
N ILE A 96 -2.58 1.18 11.21
CA ILE A 96 -1.83 -0.06 11.53
C ILE A 96 -2.16 -1.20 10.54
N PRO A 97 -3.43 -1.50 10.20
CA PRO A 97 -3.75 -2.52 9.21
C PRO A 97 -3.12 -2.27 7.83
N PHE A 98 -2.90 -1.00 7.46
CA PHE A 98 -2.34 -0.64 6.15
C PHE A 98 -0.86 -1.00 6.05
N VAL A 99 -0.12 -0.97 7.17
CA VAL A 99 1.26 -1.46 7.24
C VAL A 99 1.32 -2.97 6.98
N PHE A 100 0.39 -3.74 7.57
CA PHE A 100 0.31 -5.19 7.31
C PHE A 100 -0.03 -5.47 5.85
N ILE A 101 -1.02 -4.77 5.28
CA ILE A 101 -1.40 -4.93 3.88
C ILE A 101 -0.23 -4.58 2.94
N ALA A 102 0.48 -3.47 3.18
CA ALA A 102 1.66 -3.09 2.40
C ALA A 102 2.75 -4.18 2.45
N PHE A 103 3.01 -4.74 3.64
CA PHE A 103 3.99 -5.80 3.84
C PHE A 103 3.63 -7.06 3.05
N PHE A 104 2.40 -7.57 3.20
CA PHE A 104 1.96 -8.77 2.48
C PHE A 104 1.91 -8.55 0.97
N SER A 105 1.38 -7.41 0.50
CA SER A 105 1.40 -7.05 -0.92
C SER A 105 2.83 -7.00 -1.47
N GLY A 106 3.79 -6.45 -0.72
CA GLY A 106 5.20 -6.42 -1.10
C GLY A 106 5.80 -7.82 -1.26
N ILE A 107 5.56 -8.71 -0.30
CA ILE A 107 6.01 -10.12 -0.37
C ILE A 107 5.41 -10.82 -1.59
N MET A 108 4.13 -10.58 -1.87
CA MET A 108 3.43 -11.25 -2.97
C MET A 108 3.90 -10.75 -4.34
N LEU A 109 4.18 -9.46 -4.47
CA LEU A 109 4.83 -8.89 -5.66
C LEU A 109 6.25 -9.44 -5.85
N LEU A 110 7.02 -9.55 -4.76
CA LEU A 110 8.36 -10.14 -4.78
C LEU A 110 8.33 -11.60 -5.23
N ALA A 111 7.45 -12.41 -4.63
CA ALA A 111 7.28 -13.82 -4.98
C ALA A 111 6.87 -13.99 -6.45
N ALA A 112 5.94 -13.16 -6.95
CA ALA A 112 5.57 -13.14 -8.36
C ALA A 112 6.74 -12.74 -9.26
N GLY A 113 7.58 -11.78 -8.85
CA GLY A 113 8.81 -11.42 -9.55
C GLY A 113 9.80 -12.58 -9.62
N CYS A 114 10.05 -13.26 -8.49
CA CYS A 114 10.94 -14.42 -8.39
C CYS A 114 10.46 -15.62 -9.22
N LEU A 115 9.17 -15.88 -9.29
CA LEU A 115 8.63 -16.98 -10.11
C LEU A 115 8.76 -16.72 -11.62
N ASN A 116 8.78 -15.46 -12.05
CA ASN A 116 8.97 -15.10 -13.46
C ASN A 116 10.44 -15.08 -13.91
N LEU A 117 11.41 -15.15 -12.98
CA LEU A 117 12.85 -15.24 -13.28
C LEU A 117 13.25 -16.55 -14.00
N GLY A 118 12.44 -17.60 -13.91
CA GLY A 118 12.74 -18.92 -14.51
C GLY A 118 12.35 -19.09 -15.98
N SER A 119 11.62 -18.14 -16.58
CA SER A 119 11.20 -18.22 -18.00
C SER A 119 12.00 -17.21 -18.84
N VAL A 120 12.87 -17.72 -19.71
CA VAL A 120 13.98 -17.01 -20.39
C VAL A 120 13.52 -15.89 -21.38
N ASN A 121 12.22 -15.63 -21.54
CA ASN A 121 11.67 -14.61 -22.46
C ASN A 121 10.86 -13.49 -21.77
N GLN A 122 11.07 -13.21 -20.48
CA GLN A 122 10.26 -12.24 -19.69
C GLN A 122 11.02 -11.02 -19.13
N SER A 123 12.18 -10.64 -19.67
CA SER A 123 12.98 -9.49 -19.18
C SER A 123 12.16 -8.21 -18.97
N ASP A 124 11.15 -7.98 -19.81
CA ASP A 124 10.37 -6.74 -19.84
C ASP A 124 9.38 -6.62 -18.67
N LYS A 125 9.03 -7.74 -18.00
CA LYS A 125 8.03 -7.77 -16.92
C LYS A 125 8.65 -7.80 -15.53
N LEU A 126 9.91 -8.20 -15.43
CA LEU A 126 10.62 -8.33 -14.15
C LEU A 126 10.93 -6.95 -13.53
N ALA A 127 11.44 -6.01 -14.33
CA ALA A 127 11.86 -4.70 -13.85
C ALA A 127 10.70 -3.89 -13.23
N PRO A 128 9.49 -3.82 -13.84
CA PRO A 128 8.34 -3.17 -13.22
C PRO A 128 7.91 -3.80 -11.89
N ILE A 129 7.92 -5.14 -11.79
CA ILE A 129 7.53 -5.86 -10.57
C ILE A 129 8.53 -5.60 -9.43
N LEU A 130 9.83 -5.56 -9.73
CA LEU A 130 10.86 -5.24 -8.76
C LEU A 130 10.75 -3.79 -8.28
N ILE A 131 10.53 -2.82 -9.19
CA ILE A 131 10.31 -1.41 -8.84
C ILE A 131 9.08 -1.27 -7.93
N LEU A 132 7.96 -1.92 -8.27
CA LEU A 132 6.75 -1.93 -7.44
C LEU A 132 7.02 -2.52 -6.05
N THR A 133 7.81 -3.58 -5.97
CA THR A 133 8.21 -4.22 -4.71
C THR A 133 9.04 -3.27 -3.84
N PHE A 134 10.07 -2.62 -4.41
CA PHE A 134 10.90 -1.67 -3.66
C PHE A 134 10.11 -0.47 -3.16
N ILE A 135 9.19 0.06 -3.97
CA ILE A 135 8.32 1.17 -3.57
C ILE A 135 7.37 0.74 -2.44
N ASN A 136 6.85 -0.49 -2.48
CA ASN A 136 5.98 -1.02 -1.43
C ASN A 136 6.73 -1.23 -0.10
N ILE A 137 7.97 -1.74 -0.15
CA ILE A 137 8.85 -1.86 1.02
C ILE A 137 9.20 -0.47 1.58
N GLY A 138 9.50 0.50 0.72
CA GLY A 138 9.73 1.89 1.12
C GLY A 138 8.51 2.50 1.80
N TYR A 139 7.31 2.29 1.25
CA TYR A 139 6.05 2.72 1.84
C TYR A 139 5.84 2.09 3.23
N PHE A 140 6.03 0.77 3.35
CA PHE A 140 5.96 0.07 4.63
C PHE A 140 6.88 0.71 5.69
N GLY A 141 8.14 0.99 5.32
CA GLY A 141 9.11 1.62 6.21
C GLY A 141 8.70 3.02 6.66
N VAL A 142 8.25 3.87 5.73
CA VAL A 142 7.89 5.26 6.04
C VAL A 142 6.58 5.35 6.82
N VAL A 143 5.55 4.58 6.45
CA VAL A 143 4.29 4.56 7.21
C VAL A 143 4.49 3.93 8.58
N GLY A 144 5.28 2.87 8.69
CA GLY A 144 5.69 2.29 9.97
C GLY A 144 6.37 3.32 10.87
N ALA A 145 7.37 4.05 10.35
CA ALA A 145 8.05 5.11 11.09
C ALA A 145 7.10 6.24 11.50
N ALA A 146 6.16 6.64 10.63
CA ALA A 146 5.18 7.68 10.93
C ALA A 146 4.21 7.25 12.05
N ILE A 147 3.74 6.00 12.03
CA ILE A 147 2.91 5.43 13.10
C ILE A 147 3.70 5.38 14.41
N THR A 148 4.93 4.86 14.41
CA THR A 148 5.77 4.80 15.62
C THR A 148 5.99 6.20 16.20
N THR A 149 6.34 7.17 15.34
CA THR A 149 6.52 8.57 15.75
C THR A 149 5.23 9.15 16.34
N GLY A 150 4.08 8.89 15.69
CA GLY A 150 2.77 9.32 16.19
C GLY A 150 2.39 8.70 17.53
N ILE A 151 2.71 7.41 17.76
CA ILE A 151 2.48 6.73 19.05
C ILE A 151 3.36 7.32 20.15
N VAL A 152 4.64 7.58 19.87
CA VAL A 152 5.59 8.17 20.83
C VAL A 152 5.19 9.59 21.21
N GLU A 153 4.84 10.42 20.21
CA GLU A 153 4.34 11.78 20.44
C GLU A 153 3.03 11.76 21.24
N TYR A 154 2.12 10.81 20.98
CA TYR A 154 0.90 10.64 21.75
C TYR A 154 1.20 10.31 23.22
N LYS A 155 2.04 9.31 23.50
CA LYS A 155 2.39 8.92 24.87
C LYS A 155 3.01 10.07 25.65
N THR A 156 3.88 10.85 25.01
CA THR A 156 4.56 12.00 25.64
C THR A 156 3.58 13.12 26.01
N ASN A 157 2.55 13.35 25.19
CA ASN A 157 1.56 14.40 25.44
C ASN A 157 0.41 13.98 26.36
N SER A 158 0.13 12.69 26.51
CA SER A 158 -0.90 12.18 27.43
C SER A 158 -0.43 12.04 28.89
N LEU A 159 0.88 12.20 29.14
CA LEU A 159 1.50 12.14 30.47
C LEU A 159 1.72 13.55 31.08
N LYS A 160 1.32 14.60 30.37
CA LYS A 160 1.25 15.98 30.87
C LYS A 160 -0.20 16.32 31.21
#